data_AF-A0A8T3Y151-F1
#
_entry.id   AF-A0A8T3Y151-F1
#
_cell.length_a   1.000
_cell.length_b   1.000
_cell.length_c   1.000
_cell.angle_alpha   90.00
_cell.angle_beta   90.00
_cell.angle_gamma   90.00
#
_symmetry.space_group_name_H-M   'P 1'
#
loop_
_entity.id
_entity.type
_entity.pdbx_description
1 polymer ?
#
loop_
_entity_poly.entity_id
_entity_poly.type
_entity_poly.pdbx_seq_one_letter_code
_entity_poly.pdbx_strand_id
1 'polypeptide(L)'
;MAGYSEERPSAIRSLQLEYFGFLEGINWRKIIFVIFLVALIAVFVFFKTNRETIPYEEKTISCGDGSLNESCSLNKPYYCSGEGILYSNASVCGCPAGMKKDRDVCISDYMNNPREINLKYFINGNESEINFTAYNGLVNYLSSLSEQISYRNDEIPSRRDFKLRDISEKNQRELLMPLVVEIRNAAKTDLDQLRIATSIVQNIEWGNSNKTGRYQRFGVGYSRYPYEVVYDSMGVCGEKSELLAFLLKEMGYGVAIFYNAEENHESVGIKCPLEKSWHETGYCFIETSGPAIISDSTIEYAGGIKINSKPETMILSEGKSLPENMQEYEDAEFMMKMRSDLNNGGRIINPFRVWKYNEIRKKYNIGGSYEIG
;
A
#
# COMPACT_ATOMS: atom_id res chain seq x y z
N MET A 1 63.32 -62.88 77.67
CA MET A 1 62.64 -62.53 78.94
C MET A 1 62.79 -61.03 79.14
N ALA A 2 61.72 -60.40 79.65
CA ALA A 2 61.48 -58.98 79.93
C ALA A 2 62.73 -58.11 80.17
N GLY A 3 62.82 -56.84 79.77
CA GLY A 3 61.81 -55.81 79.54
C GLY A 3 62.41 -54.53 80.13
N TYR A 4 62.45 -53.41 79.40
CA TYR A 4 63.00 -52.16 79.93
C TYR A 4 62.38 -50.94 79.22
N SER A 5 62.26 -49.88 80.03
CA SER A 5 61.82 -48.52 79.74
C SER A 5 62.53 -47.85 78.55
N GLU A 6 61.91 -46.85 77.94
CA GLU A 6 62.43 -45.46 77.91
C GLU A 6 61.52 -44.48 77.14
N GLU A 7 61.77 -43.21 77.44
CA GLU A 7 61.12 -41.94 77.13
C GLU A 7 60.94 -41.60 75.62
N ARG A 8 60.07 -40.62 75.33
CA ARG A 8 60.46 -39.36 74.66
C ARG A 8 59.31 -38.33 74.52
N PRO A 9 59.62 -37.01 74.49
CA PRO A 9 58.62 -35.94 74.46
C PRO A 9 58.51 -35.15 73.14
N SER A 10 57.47 -34.30 73.14
CA SER A 10 57.29 -33.01 72.44
C SER A 10 56.60 -32.99 71.07
N ALA A 11 55.42 -32.36 71.08
CA ALA A 11 54.60 -31.91 69.95
C ALA A 11 53.40 -31.16 70.57
N ILE A 12 52.80 -30.08 70.08
CA ILE A 12 52.91 -29.30 68.84
C ILE A 12 52.21 -27.97 69.17
N ARG A 13 52.76 -26.88 68.61
CA ARG A 13 52.21 -25.53 68.62
C ARG A 13 51.63 -25.28 67.23
N SER A 14 50.31 -25.26 67.07
CA SER A 14 49.63 -24.65 65.91
C SER A 14 48.13 -24.83 66.04
N LEU A 15 47.36 -23.74 66.04
CA LEU A 15 45.97 -23.64 65.56
C LEU A 15 45.44 -22.24 65.92
N GLN A 16 45.85 -21.23 65.15
CA GLN A 16 45.21 -19.90 65.24
C GLN A 16 45.16 -19.12 63.91
N LEU A 17 45.32 -19.80 62.75
CA LEU A 17 45.32 -19.14 61.43
C LEU A 17 44.63 -20.01 60.37
N GLU A 18 43.31 -20.19 60.44
CA GLU A 18 42.53 -20.84 59.37
C GLU A 18 41.15 -20.20 59.17
N TYR A 19 41.09 -18.88 58.92
CA TYR A 19 39.85 -18.27 58.39
C TYR A 19 40.04 -17.28 57.24
N PHE A 20 41.27 -17.06 56.77
CA PHE A 20 41.59 -16.11 55.70
C PHE A 20 42.34 -16.75 54.52
N GLY A 21 42.10 -18.03 54.23
CA GLY A 21 42.81 -18.79 53.19
C GLY A 21 41.94 -19.44 52.11
N PHE A 22 40.67 -19.04 51.95
CA PHE A 22 39.76 -19.71 50.99
C PHE A 22 39.41 -18.88 49.74
N LEU A 23 40.00 -17.68 49.55
CA LEU A 23 39.67 -16.79 48.42
C LEU A 23 40.86 -16.39 47.55
N GLU A 24 41.97 -17.13 47.58
CA GLU A 24 43.06 -16.98 46.61
C GLU A 24 43.03 -18.14 45.60
N GLY A 25 42.38 -17.90 44.46
CA GLY A 25 42.27 -18.88 43.37
C GLY A 25 41.00 -18.74 42.55
N ILE A 26 40.03 -18.00 43.05
CA ILE A 26 38.76 -17.77 42.35
C ILE A 26 38.93 -16.63 41.34
N ASN A 27 38.82 -16.96 40.05
CA ASN A 27 38.86 -15.98 38.97
C ASN A 27 37.54 -15.20 38.93
N TRP A 28 37.45 -14.14 39.71
CA TRP A 28 36.28 -13.28 39.85
C TRP A 28 35.73 -12.74 38.53
N ARG A 29 36.58 -12.55 37.51
CA ARG A 29 36.12 -12.16 36.17
C ARG A 29 35.24 -13.24 35.51
N LYS A 30 35.55 -14.52 35.71
CA LYS A 30 34.73 -15.63 35.21
C LYS A 30 33.39 -15.72 35.95
N ILE A 31 33.40 -15.48 37.27
CA ILE A 31 32.16 -15.48 38.06
C ILE A 31 31.24 -14.34 37.64
N ILE A 32 31.77 -13.12 37.50
CA ILE A 32 30.99 -11.96 37.06
C ILE A 32 30.41 -12.20 35.66
N PHE A 33 31.19 -12.79 34.74
CA PHE A 33 30.71 -13.14 33.41
C PHE A 33 29.58 -14.17 33.43
N VAL A 34 29.69 -15.21 34.26
CA VAL A 34 28.64 -16.22 34.43
C VAL A 34 27.36 -15.61 35.03
N ILE A 35 27.49 -14.76 36.05
CA ILE A 35 26.34 -14.06 36.65
C ILE A 35 25.64 -13.17 35.62
N PHE A 36 26.40 -12.43 34.81
CA PHE A 36 25.84 -11.60 33.73
C PHE A 36 25.12 -12.44 32.67
N LEU A 37 25.67 -13.59 32.28
CA LEU A 37 25.05 -14.49 31.31
C LEU A 37 23.74 -15.10 31.85
N VAL A 38 23.72 -15.48 33.12
CA VAL A 38 22.51 -15.98 33.80
C VAL A 38 21.45 -14.89 33.92
N ALA A 39 21.85 -13.65 34.21
CA ALA A 39 20.93 -12.50 34.24
C ALA A 39 20.32 -12.21 32.87
N LEU A 40 21.12 -12.26 31.79
CA LEU A 40 20.61 -12.11 30.42
C LEU A 40 19.61 -13.21 30.05
N ILE A 41 19.89 -14.47 30.43
CA ILE A 41 18.97 -15.58 30.21
C ILE A 41 17.69 -15.40 31.02
N ALA A 42 17.79 -14.99 32.29
CA ALA A 42 16.63 -14.73 33.14
C ALA A 42 15.76 -13.60 32.60
N VAL A 43 16.37 -12.50 32.11
CA VAL A 43 15.66 -11.40 31.43
C VAL A 43 14.99 -11.91 30.15
N PHE A 44 15.70 -12.69 29.34
CA PHE A 44 15.13 -13.28 28.11
C PHE A 44 13.94 -14.22 28.41
N VAL A 45 14.05 -15.05 29.45
CA VAL A 45 12.96 -15.93 29.90
C VAL A 45 11.80 -15.11 30.45
N PHE A 46 12.07 -14.06 31.26
CA PHE A 46 11.06 -13.16 31.80
C PHE A 46 10.29 -12.42 30.70
N PHE A 47 10.98 -11.91 29.67
CA PHE A 47 10.35 -11.33 28.48
C PHE A 47 9.57 -12.36 27.65
N LYS A 48 9.97 -13.63 27.67
CA LYS A 48 9.24 -14.72 27.01
C LYS A 48 7.98 -15.13 27.78
N THR A 49 8.00 -15.07 29.11
CA THR A 49 6.87 -15.43 29.97
C THR A 49 5.86 -14.30 30.17
N ASN A 50 6.28 -13.03 30.06
CA ASN A 50 5.40 -11.86 30.17
C ASN A 50 4.82 -11.38 28.83
N ARG A 51 4.77 -12.25 27.81
CA ARG A 51 3.90 -11.99 26.67
C ARG A 51 2.47 -12.17 27.16
N GLU A 52 1.80 -11.05 27.42
CA GLU A 52 0.37 -10.99 27.67
C GLU A 52 -0.34 -11.89 26.65
N THR A 53 -1.12 -12.84 27.16
CA THR A 53 -2.04 -13.62 26.35
C THR A 53 -3.16 -12.66 25.97
N ILE A 54 -3.03 -12.07 24.78
CA ILE A 54 -4.12 -11.34 24.14
C ILE A 54 -5.30 -12.32 24.06
N PRO A 55 -6.51 -11.93 24.52
CA PRO A 55 -7.69 -12.78 24.37
C PRO A 55 -7.83 -13.13 22.89
N TYR A 56 -7.91 -14.42 22.58
CA TYR A 56 -8.19 -14.91 21.23
C TYR A 56 -9.61 -14.47 20.89
N GLU A 57 -9.73 -13.29 20.30
CA GLU A 57 -10.95 -12.84 19.65
C GLU A 57 -11.21 -13.84 18.53
N GLU A 58 -12.32 -14.58 18.65
CA GLU A 58 -12.74 -15.57 17.66
C GLU A 58 -12.89 -14.83 16.32
N LYS A 59 -11.87 -14.95 15.47
CA LYS A 59 -11.77 -14.20 14.23
C LYS A 59 -12.90 -14.65 13.32
N THR A 60 -14.04 -13.95 13.38
CA THR A 60 -15.13 -14.11 12.43
C THR A 60 -14.53 -13.95 11.05
N ILE A 61 -14.57 -15.02 10.26
CA ILE A 61 -14.07 -15.00 8.88
C ILE A 61 -14.91 -13.98 8.13
N SER A 62 -14.29 -12.90 7.67
CA SER A 62 -14.93 -11.85 6.89
C SER A 62 -14.31 -11.80 5.51
N CYS A 63 -15.09 -11.37 4.51
CA CYS A 63 -14.56 -11.10 3.19
C CYS A 63 -13.70 -9.84 3.16
N GLY A 64 -12.97 -9.65 2.07
CA GLY A 64 -12.07 -8.49 1.87
C GLY A 64 -12.76 -7.12 1.84
N ASP A 65 -14.10 -7.06 1.85
CA ASP A 65 -14.88 -5.83 2.01
C ASP A 65 -15.48 -5.65 3.41
N GLY A 66 -15.16 -6.52 4.35
CA GLY A 66 -15.69 -6.52 5.71
C GLY A 66 -17.04 -7.23 5.87
N SER A 67 -17.60 -7.82 4.81
CA SER A 67 -18.84 -8.60 4.92
C SER A 67 -18.65 -9.81 5.81
N LEU A 68 -19.64 -10.12 6.64
CA LEU A 68 -19.64 -11.31 7.48
C LEU A 68 -19.70 -12.58 6.63
N ASN A 69 -19.18 -13.68 7.17
CA ASN A 69 -19.27 -14.97 6.51
C ASN A 69 -20.71 -15.32 6.14
N GLU A 70 -20.91 -15.93 4.98
CA GLU A 70 -22.21 -16.39 4.47
C GLU A 70 -23.28 -15.28 4.48
N SER A 71 -22.89 -14.06 4.09
CA SER A 71 -23.78 -12.91 4.06
C SER A 71 -23.59 -12.06 2.79
N CYS A 72 -24.61 -11.27 2.47
CA CYS A 72 -24.54 -10.33 1.36
C CYS A 72 -23.67 -9.12 1.70
N SER A 73 -22.81 -8.75 0.75
CA SER A 73 -22.10 -7.48 0.79
C SER A 73 -23.06 -6.31 0.66
N LEU A 74 -22.66 -5.17 1.24
CA LEU A 74 -23.30 -3.88 0.95
C LEU A 74 -23.15 -3.49 -0.53
N ASN A 75 -22.12 -3.99 -1.20
CA ASN A 75 -21.95 -3.88 -2.64
C ASN A 75 -22.68 -5.03 -3.33
N LYS A 76 -23.87 -4.74 -3.86
CA LYS A 76 -24.60 -5.70 -4.68
C LYS A 76 -23.88 -5.95 -6.00
N PRO A 77 -23.92 -7.16 -6.57
CA PRO A 77 -24.65 -8.36 -6.11
C PRO A 77 -23.80 -9.33 -5.27
N TYR A 78 -22.74 -8.86 -4.62
CA TYR A 78 -21.73 -9.75 -4.06
C TYR A 78 -22.18 -10.43 -2.77
N TYR A 79 -21.84 -11.71 -2.66
CA TYR A 79 -22.04 -12.55 -1.48
C TYR A 79 -20.68 -13.03 -0.96
N CYS A 80 -20.53 -13.05 0.36
CA CYS A 80 -19.34 -13.54 1.02
C CYS A 80 -19.45 -15.05 1.30
N SER A 81 -18.58 -15.84 0.67
CA SER A 81 -18.53 -17.30 0.87
C SER A 81 -18.00 -17.68 2.26
N GLY A 82 -18.27 -18.92 2.66
CA GLY A 82 -17.70 -19.64 3.82
C GLY A 82 -16.18 -19.47 4.01
N GLU A 83 -15.47 -19.24 2.90
CA GLU A 83 -14.02 -19.18 2.81
C GLU A 83 -13.48 -17.74 2.78
N GLY A 84 -14.35 -16.73 2.89
CA GLY A 84 -13.98 -15.31 2.83
C GLY A 84 -13.76 -14.79 1.41
N ILE A 85 -14.36 -15.41 0.39
CA ILE A 85 -14.27 -14.99 -1.01
C ILE A 85 -15.58 -14.31 -1.43
N LEU A 86 -15.47 -13.14 -2.05
CA LEU A 86 -16.59 -12.43 -2.66
C LEU A 86 -16.87 -12.97 -4.06
N TYR A 87 -18.13 -13.28 -4.34
CA TYR A 87 -18.56 -13.67 -5.68
C TYR A 87 -19.96 -13.11 -5.97
N SER A 88 -20.29 -12.94 -7.25
CA SER A 88 -21.62 -12.46 -7.65
C SER A 88 -22.70 -13.48 -7.30
N ASN A 89 -23.72 -13.06 -6.56
CA ASN A 89 -24.90 -13.86 -6.26
C ASN A 89 -26.16 -12.98 -6.22
N ALA A 90 -26.58 -12.53 -7.41
CA ALA A 90 -27.74 -11.66 -7.58
C ALA A 90 -29.07 -12.31 -7.17
N SER A 91 -29.16 -13.64 -7.16
CA SER A 91 -30.36 -14.35 -6.69
C SER A 91 -30.62 -14.12 -5.21
N VAL A 92 -29.56 -14.06 -4.40
CA VAL A 92 -29.64 -13.86 -2.95
C VAL A 92 -29.52 -12.38 -2.59
N CYS A 93 -28.55 -11.67 -3.16
CA CYS A 93 -28.22 -10.29 -2.76
C CYS A 93 -28.91 -9.20 -3.59
N GLY A 94 -29.57 -9.59 -4.68
CA GLY A 94 -30.21 -8.66 -5.62
C GLY A 94 -29.20 -7.86 -6.44
N CYS A 95 -29.70 -7.02 -7.34
CA CYS A 95 -28.89 -6.18 -8.21
C CYS A 95 -28.80 -4.72 -7.73
N PRO A 96 -27.72 -4.01 -8.09
CA PRO A 96 -27.64 -2.56 -7.92
C PRO A 96 -28.64 -1.84 -8.82
N ALA A 97 -28.94 -0.58 -8.49
CA ALA A 97 -29.98 0.19 -9.17
C ALA A 97 -29.61 0.48 -10.62
N GLY A 98 -30.47 0.09 -11.57
CA GLY A 98 -30.23 0.25 -13.01
C GLY A 98 -29.72 -1.00 -13.71
N MET A 99 -29.43 -2.07 -12.96
CA MET A 99 -29.12 -3.40 -13.51
C MET A 99 -30.30 -4.35 -13.40
N LYS A 100 -30.41 -5.27 -14.35
CA LYS A 100 -31.41 -6.34 -14.38
C LYS A 100 -30.75 -7.63 -13.88
N LYS A 101 -31.50 -8.40 -13.08
CA LYS A 101 -31.03 -9.72 -12.63
C LYS A 101 -31.14 -10.73 -13.78
N ASP A 102 -30.06 -11.46 -14.03
CA ASP A 102 -30.06 -12.66 -14.84
C ASP A 102 -29.35 -13.78 -14.06
N ARG A 103 -30.14 -14.71 -13.53
CA ARG A 103 -29.66 -15.74 -12.58
C ARG A 103 -28.89 -15.08 -11.41
N ASP A 104 -27.63 -15.46 -11.24
CA ASP A 104 -26.75 -15.00 -10.16
C ASP A 104 -25.89 -13.78 -10.55
N VAL A 105 -26.08 -13.22 -11.75
CA VAL A 105 -25.38 -12.03 -12.21
C VAL A 105 -26.32 -10.86 -12.46
N CYS A 106 -25.75 -9.66 -12.50
CA CYS A 106 -26.46 -8.44 -12.85
C CYS A 106 -25.99 -7.96 -14.21
N ILE A 107 -26.93 -7.74 -15.12
CA ILE A 107 -26.68 -7.31 -16.49
C ILE A 107 -27.16 -5.88 -16.70
N SER A 108 -26.50 -5.16 -17.60
CA SER A 108 -26.91 -3.83 -18.06
C SER A 108 -26.87 -3.75 -19.58
N ASP A 109 -27.52 -2.74 -20.14
CA ASP A 109 -27.58 -2.52 -21.59
C ASP A 109 -26.18 -2.13 -22.17
N TYR A 110 -25.22 -1.77 -21.30
CA TYR A 110 -23.84 -1.43 -21.66
C TYR A 110 -22.89 -2.64 -21.71
N MET A 111 -23.32 -3.82 -21.27
CA MET A 111 -22.54 -5.06 -21.29
C MET A 111 -22.57 -5.71 -22.68
N ASN A 112 -22.05 -5.01 -23.69
CA ASN A 112 -21.93 -5.52 -25.05
C ASN A 112 -20.48 -5.49 -25.53
N ASN A 113 -20.16 -6.41 -26.46
CA ASN A 113 -18.82 -6.63 -27.01
C ASN A 113 -17.73 -6.74 -25.92
N PRO A 114 -17.76 -7.84 -25.12
CA PRO A 114 -16.80 -8.04 -24.04
C PRO A 114 -15.37 -8.18 -24.58
N ARG A 115 -14.41 -7.69 -23.79
CA ARG A 115 -12.98 -7.78 -24.00
C ARG A 115 -12.30 -8.14 -22.68
N GLU A 116 -11.48 -9.18 -22.70
CA GLU A 116 -10.62 -9.52 -21.56
C GLU A 116 -9.42 -8.58 -21.50
N ILE A 117 -9.21 -7.97 -20.34
CA ILE A 117 -8.08 -7.10 -20.02
C ILE A 117 -7.25 -7.79 -18.94
N ASN A 118 -5.95 -7.88 -19.16
CA ASN A 118 -5.00 -8.44 -18.20
C ASN A 118 -4.29 -7.30 -17.46
N LEU A 119 -4.45 -7.24 -16.15
CA LEU A 119 -3.94 -6.19 -15.29
C LEU A 119 -2.82 -6.73 -14.40
N LYS A 120 -1.58 -6.40 -14.76
CA LYS A 120 -0.38 -6.82 -14.04
C LYS A 120 -0.16 -6.00 -12.77
N TYR A 121 0.35 -6.65 -11.74
CA TYR A 121 0.76 -6.00 -10.51
C TYR A 121 1.92 -6.73 -9.84
N PHE A 122 2.60 -6.03 -8.94
CA PHE A 122 3.79 -6.51 -8.24
C PHE A 122 3.64 -6.32 -6.74
N ILE A 123 3.80 -7.40 -5.98
CA ILE A 123 3.83 -7.38 -4.52
C ILE A 123 5.12 -8.03 -4.05
N ASN A 124 5.95 -7.27 -3.35
CA ASN A 124 7.24 -7.73 -2.83
C ASN A 124 8.13 -8.36 -3.91
N GLY A 125 8.13 -7.76 -5.10
CA GLY A 125 8.90 -8.22 -6.27
C GLY A 125 8.35 -9.45 -6.98
N ASN A 126 7.18 -9.96 -6.58
CA ASN A 126 6.49 -11.04 -7.29
C ASN A 126 5.46 -10.45 -8.24
N GLU A 127 5.56 -10.81 -9.52
CA GLU A 127 4.56 -10.47 -10.55
C GLU A 127 3.32 -11.36 -10.39
N SER A 128 2.15 -10.77 -10.59
CA SER A 128 0.86 -11.45 -10.66
C SER A 128 -0.09 -10.64 -11.54
N GLU A 129 -1.26 -11.20 -11.83
CA GLU A 129 -2.23 -10.59 -12.74
C GLU A 129 -3.66 -10.79 -12.26
N ILE A 130 -4.53 -9.84 -12.61
CA ILE A 130 -5.99 -9.94 -12.51
C ILE A 130 -6.56 -9.85 -13.92
N ASN A 131 -7.44 -10.79 -14.28
CA ASN A 131 -8.21 -10.71 -15.51
C ASN A 131 -9.51 -9.96 -15.25
N PHE A 132 -9.84 -9.02 -16.13
CA PHE A 132 -11.02 -8.18 -16.03
C PHE A 132 -11.75 -8.10 -17.37
N THR A 133 -13.02 -8.49 -17.38
CA THR A 133 -13.89 -8.33 -18.56
C THR A 133 -14.41 -6.90 -18.65
N ALA A 134 -13.93 -6.15 -19.64
CA ALA A 134 -14.43 -4.82 -19.99
C ALA A 134 -15.37 -4.89 -21.20
N TYR A 135 -16.24 -3.88 -21.38
CA TYR A 135 -17.32 -3.88 -22.37
C TYR A 135 -17.29 -2.59 -23.18
N ASN A 136 -17.24 -2.71 -24.51
CA ASN A 136 -17.22 -1.55 -25.40
C ASN A 136 -18.49 -0.70 -25.29
N GLY A 137 -19.62 -1.31 -24.95
CA GLY A 137 -20.88 -0.59 -24.78
C GLY A 137 -20.82 0.55 -23.76
N LEU A 138 -20.09 0.35 -22.66
CA LEU A 138 -19.89 1.39 -21.67
C LEU A 138 -18.96 2.49 -22.17
N VAL A 139 -17.90 2.15 -22.90
CA VAL A 139 -17.00 3.13 -23.53
C VAL A 139 -17.77 4.06 -24.47
N ASN A 140 -18.67 3.49 -25.29
CA ASN A 140 -19.52 4.26 -26.20
C ASN A 140 -20.47 5.20 -25.43
N TYR A 141 -21.06 4.73 -24.33
CA TYR A 141 -21.88 5.55 -23.46
C TYR A 141 -21.08 6.70 -22.84
N LEU A 142 -19.92 6.43 -22.23
CA LEU A 142 -19.08 7.44 -21.57
C LEU A 142 -18.60 8.51 -22.57
N SER A 143 -18.22 8.09 -23.78
CA SER A 143 -17.87 9.00 -24.87
C SER A 143 -19.05 9.85 -25.39
N SER A 144 -20.29 9.50 -25.04
CA SER A 144 -21.49 10.27 -25.41
C SER A 144 -21.93 11.29 -24.35
N LEU A 145 -21.33 11.23 -23.14
CA LEU A 145 -21.69 12.13 -22.05
C LEU A 145 -21.23 13.56 -22.34
N SER A 146 -22.01 14.53 -21.86
CA SER A 146 -21.65 15.94 -21.96
C SER A 146 -20.36 16.24 -21.20
N GLU A 147 -19.44 16.89 -21.89
CA GLU A 147 -18.17 17.34 -21.32
C GLU A 147 -18.34 18.53 -20.37
N GLN A 148 -19.48 19.24 -20.44
CA GLN A 148 -19.74 20.45 -19.67
C GLN A 148 -20.50 20.14 -18.37
N ILE A 149 -19.99 20.70 -17.27
CA ILE A 149 -20.74 20.92 -16.05
C ILE A 149 -21.28 22.35 -16.12
N SER A 150 -22.58 22.54 -15.89
CA SER A 150 -23.18 23.87 -15.80
C SER A 150 -24.03 23.96 -14.55
N TYR A 151 -23.87 25.05 -13.80
CA TYR A 151 -24.68 25.35 -12.63
C TYR A 151 -25.74 26.40 -12.98
N ARG A 152 -26.86 26.38 -12.25
CA ARG A 152 -28.01 27.25 -12.52
C ARG A 152 -27.79 28.73 -12.14
N ASN A 153 -26.71 29.05 -11.41
CA ASN A 153 -26.51 30.33 -10.72
C ASN A 153 -25.17 31.03 -11.05
N ASP A 154 -24.67 30.93 -12.29
CA ASP A 154 -23.38 31.52 -12.73
C ASP A 154 -22.12 31.00 -11.99
N GLU A 155 -22.22 29.92 -11.21
CA GLU A 155 -21.06 29.28 -10.61
C GLU A 155 -20.18 28.63 -11.69
N ILE A 156 -18.87 28.85 -11.59
CA ILE A 156 -17.88 28.28 -12.51
C ILE A 156 -17.43 26.92 -11.93
N PRO A 157 -17.60 25.81 -12.67
CA PRO A 157 -17.13 24.51 -12.23
C PRO A 157 -15.63 24.50 -11.93
N SER A 158 -15.30 23.98 -10.76
CA SER A 158 -13.92 23.78 -10.33
C SER A 158 -13.33 22.54 -11.00
N ARG A 159 -11.99 22.43 -11.01
CA ARG A 159 -11.30 21.21 -11.46
C ARG A 159 -11.77 19.98 -10.68
N ARG A 160 -12.00 20.14 -9.38
CA ARG A 160 -12.56 19.11 -8.49
C ARG A 160 -13.94 18.62 -8.93
N ASP A 161 -14.79 19.49 -9.47
CA ASP A 161 -16.14 19.10 -9.91
C ASP A 161 -16.07 18.15 -11.10
N PHE A 162 -15.17 18.41 -12.05
CA PHE A 162 -14.91 17.50 -13.17
C PHE A 162 -14.37 16.15 -12.69
N LYS A 163 -13.39 16.15 -11.78
CA LYS A 163 -12.87 14.90 -11.18
C LYS A 163 -13.96 14.10 -10.47
N LEU A 164 -14.82 14.76 -9.70
CA LEU A 164 -15.91 14.09 -9.01
C LEU A 164 -16.97 13.53 -9.95
N ARG A 165 -17.29 14.25 -11.04
CA ARG A 165 -18.15 13.73 -12.11
C ARG A 165 -17.59 12.43 -12.68
N ASP A 166 -16.32 12.43 -13.06
CA ASP A 166 -15.69 11.33 -13.78
C ASP A 166 -15.51 10.09 -12.87
N ILE A 167 -15.10 10.30 -11.62
CA ILE A 167 -14.95 9.24 -10.62
C ILE A 167 -16.30 8.68 -10.16
N SER A 168 -17.35 9.52 -10.12
CA SER A 168 -18.66 9.12 -9.54
C SER A 168 -19.70 8.72 -10.60
N GLU A 169 -19.30 8.50 -11.86
CA GLU A 169 -20.22 8.06 -12.90
C GLU A 169 -20.77 6.67 -12.56
N LYS A 170 -22.10 6.60 -12.48
CA LYS A 170 -22.80 5.46 -11.88
C LYS A 170 -22.66 4.18 -12.69
N ASN A 171 -22.81 4.24 -14.01
CA ASN A 171 -22.73 3.06 -14.86
C ASN A 171 -21.31 2.51 -14.91
N GLN A 172 -20.31 3.39 -14.97
CA GLN A 172 -18.92 3.04 -14.77
C GLN A 172 -18.70 2.33 -13.44
N ARG A 173 -19.19 2.90 -12.33
CA ARG A 173 -19.00 2.31 -11.01
C ARG A 173 -19.45 0.85 -11.01
N GLU A 174 -20.68 0.58 -11.43
CA GLU A 174 -21.22 -0.78 -11.42
C GLU A 174 -20.43 -1.76 -12.31
N LEU A 175 -19.84 -1.30 -13.40
CA LEU A 175 -19.01 -2.14 -14.29
C LEU A 175 -17.52 -2.18 -13.88
N LEU A 176 -17.03 -1.29 -13.01
CA LEU A 176 -15.69 -1.38 -12.39
C LEU A 176 -15.67 -2.16 -11.08
N MET A 177 -16.81 -2.29 -10.39
CA MET A 177 -16.88 -3.05 -9.14
C MET A 177 -16.34 -4.49 -9.22
N PRO A 178 -16.47 -5.24 -10.34
CA PRO A 178 -15.83 -6.55 -10.46
C PRO A 178 -14.31 -6.48 -10.27
N LEU A 179 -13.63 -5.45 -10.78
CA LEU A 179 -12.19 -5.25 -10.56
C LEU A 179 -11.87 -5.02 -9.07
N VAL A 180 -12.68 -4.20 -8.38
CA VAL A 180 -12.51 -3.98 -6.93
C VAL A 180 -12.66 -5.30 -6.16
N VAL A 181 -13.60 -6.16 -6.57
CA VAL A 181 -13.81 -7.47 -5.96
C VAL A 181 -12.65 -8.42 -6.23
N GLU A 182 -12.13 -8.49 -7.45
CA GLU A 182 -10.94 -9.30 -7.76
C GLU A 182 -9.73 -8.85 -6.93
N ILE A 183 -9.51 -7.55 -6.77
CA ILE A 183 -8.44 -7.03 -5.90
C ILE A 183 -8.66 -7.44 -4.43
N ARG A 184 -9.90 -7.36 -3.93
CA ARG A 184 -10.26 -7.78 -2.56
C ARG A 184 -10.06 -9.27 -2.33
N ASN A 185 -10.31 -10.10 -3.34
CA ASN A 185 -10.12 -11.54 -3.26
C ASN A 185 -8.64 -11.94 -3.38
N ALA A 186 -7.84 -11.15 -4.12
CA ALA A 186 -6.41 -11.41 -4.30
C ALA A 186 -5.59 -11.20 -3.00
N ALA A 187 -6.12 -10.47 -2.02
CA ALA A 187 -5.41 -10.15 -0.78
C ALA A 187 -6.31 -10.15 0.46
N LYS A 188 -5.80 -10.74 1.55
CA LYS A 188 -6.52 -10.85 2.83
C LYS A 188 -6.56 -9.57 3.65
N THR A 189 -5.62 -8.65 3.42
CA THR A 189 -5.48 -7.43 4.22
C THR A 189 -5.80 -6.21 3.37
N ASP A 190 -6.46 -5.22 3.97
CA ASP A 190 -6.76 -3.94 3.33
C ASP A 190 -5.51 -3.29 2.73
N LEU A 191 -4.38 -3.39 3.43
CA LEU A 191 -3.12 -2.80 2.98
C LEU A 191 -2.57 -3.50 1.73
N ASP A 192 -2.67 -4.82 1.66
CA ASP A 192 -2.26 -5.55 0.45
C ASP A 192 -3.21 -5.30 -0.72
N GLN A 193 -4.52 -5.18 -0.47
CA GLN A 193 -5.49 -4.77 -1.50
C GLN A 193 -5.15 -3.39 -2.08
N LEU A 194 -4.79 -2.43 -1.20
CA LEU A 194 -4.33 -1.10 -1.59
C LEU A 194 -3.05 -1.16 -2.42
N ARG A 195 -2.08 -1.99 -2.02
CA ARG A 195 -0.82 -2.19 -2.76
C ARG A 195 -1.10 -2.76 -4.15
N ILE A 196 -2.00 -3.73 -4.25
CA ILE A 196 -2.43 -4.31 -5.53
C ILE A 196 -3.09 -3.23 -6.40
N ALA A 197 -4.05 -2.47 -5.87
CA ALA A 197 -4.71 -1.39 -6.62
C ALA A 197 -3.72 -0.34 -7.14
N THR A 198 -2.83 0.13 -6.25
CA THR A 198 -1.76 1.07 -6.60
C THR A 198 -0.85 0.49 -7.69
N SER A 199 -0.40 -0.75 -7.52
CA SER A 199 0.51 -1.40 -8.46
C SER A 199 -0.15 -1.67 -9.82
N ILE A 200 -1.41 -2.09 -9.88
CA ILE A 200 -2.17 -2.23 -11.14
C ILE A 200 -2.13 -0.91 -11.91
N VAL A 201 -2.49 0.20 -11.26
CA VAL A 201 -2.55 1.49 -11.93
C VAL A 201 -1.16 1.96 -12.37
N GLN A 202 -0.14 1.77 -11.53
CA GLN A 202 1.25 2.09 -11.88
C GLN A 202 1.78 1.30 -13.07
N ASN A 203 1.25 0.09 -13.33
CA ASN A 203 1.68 -0.78 -14.44
C ASN A 203 0.81 -0.64 -15.71
N ILE A 204 -0.28 0.12 -15.68
CA ILE A 204 -0.98 0.54 -16.91
C ILE A 204 -0.02 1.39 -17.75
N GLU A 205 0.00 1.21 -19.07
CA GLU A 205 0.94 1.95 -19.93
C GLU A 205 0.70 3.46 -19.87
N TRP A 206 1.78 4.23 -19.87
CA TRP A 206 1.67 5.65 -20.17
C TRP A 206 1.29 5.79 -21.65
N GLY A 207 0.23 6.56 -21.92
CA GLY A 207 -0.23 6.78 -23.29
C GLY A 207 -0.70 8.20 -23.53
N ASN A 208 -0.88 8.55 -24.79
CA ASN A 208 -1.45 9.84 -25.18
C ASN A 208 -2.93 9.93 -24.78
N SER A 209 -3.38 11.12 -24.38
CA SER A 209 -4.81 11.44 -24.36
C SER A 209 -5.27 11.64 -25.82
N ASN A 210 -5.64 10.53 -26.48
CA ASN A 210 -6.00 10.52 -27.90
C ASN A 210 -7.43 11.04 -28.17
N LYS A 211 -8.11 11.53 -27.13
CA LYS A 211 -9.52 11.88 -27.16
C LYS A 211 -9.63 13.38 -27.37
N THR A 212 -9.73 13.79 -28.63
CA THR A 212 -9.93 15.20 -29.02
C THR A 212 -11.42 15.44 -29.30
N GLY A 213 -12.04 16.27 -28.48
CA GLY A 213 -13.35 16.87 -28.75
C GLY A 213 -13.18 18.10 -29.66
N ARG A 214 -14.19 18.45 -30.44
CA ARG A 214 -14.21 19.72 -31.20
C ARG A 214 -15.05 20.75 -30.45
N TYR A 215 -14.43 21.79 -29.93
CA TYR A 215 -15.13 23.00 -29.52
C TYR A 215 -14.84 24.11 -30.55
N GLN A 216 -15.83 24.39 -31.41
CA GLN A 216 -15.68 25.31 -32.55
C GLN A 216 -14.50 24.89 -33.49
N ARG A 217 -13.51 25.77 -33.70
CA ARG A 217 -12.30 25.54 -34.51
C ARG A 217 -11.12 24.96 -33.70
N PHE A 218 -11.29 24.72 -32.40
CA PHE A 218 -10.23 24.23 -31.54
C PHE A 218 -10.52 22.79 -31.08
N GLY A 219 -9.52 21.92 -31.24
CA GLY A 219 -9.54 20.60 -30.61
C GLY A 219 -9.29 20.78 -29.12
N VAL A 220 -10.23 20.35 -28.28
CA VAL A 220 -10.06 20.32 -26.83
C VAL A 220 -9.86 18.85 -26.46
N GLY A 221 -8.70 18.50 -25.89
CA GLY A 221 -8.48 17.16 -25.37
C GLY A 221 -9.39 16.91 -24.16
N TYR A 222 -10.06 15.76 -24.10
CA TYR A 222 -10.82 15.36 -22.91
C TYR A 222 -10.16 14.17 -22.23
N SER A 223 -10.20 14.17 -20.89
CA SER A 223 -9.68 13.10 -20.03
C SER A 223 -10.57 11.87 -20.14
N ARG A 224 -9.97 10.69 -20.28
CA ARG A 224 -10.69 9.42 -20.15
C ARG A 224 -11.33 9.27 -18.78
N TYR A 225 -12.52 8.70 -18.75
CA TYR A 225 -13.11 8.18 -17.53
C TYR A 225 -12.28 6.98 -17.00
N PRO A 226 -12.27 6.71 -15.68
CA PRO A 226 -11.58 5.56 -15.09
C PRO A 226 -11.80 4.21 -15.81
N TYR A 227 -13.03 3.94 -16.28
CA TYR A 227 -13.34 2.73 -17.04
C TYR A 227 -12.59 2.66 -18.37
N GLU A 228 -12.51 3.78 -19.08
CA GLU A 228 -11.84 3.86 -20.37
C GLU A 228 -10.34 3.66 -20.22
N VAL A 229 -9.73 4.11 -19.11
CA VAL A 229 -8.31 3.85 -18.80
C VAL A 229 -8.03 2.36 -18.68
N VAL A 230 -8.91 1.61 -17.99
CA VAL A 230 -8.79 0.14 -17.89
C VAL A 230 -9.02 -0.50 -19.26
N TYR A 231 -10.09 -0.11 -19.97
CA TYR A 231 -10.46 -0.69 -21.27
C TYR A 231 -9.39 -0.48 -22.34
N ASP A 232 -8.80 0.71 -22.42
CA ASP A 232 -7.73 1.05 -23.36
C ASP A 232 -6.37 0.53 -22.88
N SER A 233 -6.25 0.18 -21.59
CA SER A 233 -5.01 -0.23 -20.92
C SER A 233 -3.88 0.80 -21.02
N MET A 234 -4.25 2.09 -21.07
CA MET A 234 -3.32 3.22 -21.11
C MET A 234 -3.94 4.50 -20.55
N GLY A 235 -3.11 5.43 -20.10
CA GLY A 235 -3.55 6.78 -19.75
C GLY A 235 -2.41 7.74 -19.41
N VAL A 236 -2.74 9.02 -19.28
CA VAL A 236 -1.82 10.05 -18.72
C VAL A 236 -1.92 10.12 -17.19
N CYS A 237 -1.06 10.92 -16.53
CA CYS A 237 -1.01 11.03 -15.07
C CYS A 237 -2.37 11.36 -14.43
N GLY A 238 -3.14 12.27 -15.02
CA GLY A 238 -4.48 12.62 -14.54
C GLY A 238 -5.50 11.49 -14.64
N GLU A 239 -5.59 10.86 -15.81
CA GLU A 239 -6.48 9.72 -16.09
C GLU A 239 -6.19 8.54 -15.15
N LYS A 240 -4.91 8.21 -14.98
CA LYS A 240 -4.45 7.15 -14.08
C LYS A 240 -4.71 7.50 -12.61
N SER A 241 -4.54 8.76 -12.21
CA SER A 241 -4.84 9.22 -10.85
C SER A 241 -6.33 9.15 -10.52
N GLU A 242 -7.21 9.47 -11.46
CA GLU A 242 -8.66 9.29 -11.28
C GLU A 242 -9.05 7.82 -11.12
N LEU A 243 -8.45 6.91 -11.89
CA LEU A 243 -8.66 5.47 -11.74
C LEU A 243 -8.23 4.96 -10.37
N LEU A 244 -7.02 5.31 -9.92
CA LEU A 244 -6.56 4.89 -8.59
C LEU A 244 -7.43 5.50 -7.49
N ALA A 245 -7.83 6.77 -7.63
CA ALA A 245 -8.71 7.42 -6.68
C ALA A 245 -10.08 6.74 -6.58
N PHE A 246 -10.65 6.32 -7.71
CA PHE A 246 -11.87 5.49 -7.76
C PHE A 246 -11.69 4.20 -6.95
N LEU A 247 -10.65 3.41 -7.25
CA LEU A 247 -10.41 2.12 -6.62
C LEU A 247 -10.25 2.25 -5.09
N LEU A 248 -9.41 3.20 -4.65
CA LEU A 248 -9.15 3.42 -3.23
C LEU A 248 -10.38 3.94 -2.48
N LYS A 249 -11.19 4.80 -3.11
CA LYS A 249 -12.45 5.29 -2.56
C LYS A 249 -13.46 4.16 -2.37
N GLU A 250 -13.61 3.26 -3.35
CA GLU A 250 -14.48 2.07 -3.23
C GLU A 250 -13.96 1.06 -2.20
N MET A 251 -12.66 1.06 -1.92
CA MET A 251 -12.03 0.33 -0.81
C MET A 251 -12.14 1.03 0.56
N GLY A 252 -12.78 2.20 0.60
CA GLY A 252 -13.09 2.95 1.82
C GLY A 252 -11.98 3.85 2.33
N TYR A 253 -10.92 4.08 1.56
CA TYR A 253 -9.82 4.98 1.95
C TYR A 253 -10.20 6.46 1.84
N GLY A 254 -9.55 7.27 2.67
CA GLY A 254 -9.53 8.71 2.48
C GLY A 254 -8.64 9.04 1.29
N VAL A 255 -9.18 9.72 0.29
CA VAL A 255 -8.52 9.94 -1.00
C VAL A 255 -8.63 11.41 -1.39
N ALA A 256 -7.55 11.93 -1.95
CA ALA A 256 -7.46 13.23 -2.59
C ALA A 256 -6.77 13.10 -3.96
N ILE A 257 -6.90 14.13 -4.79
CA ILE A 257 -6.02 14.34 -5.95
C ILE A 257 -5.11 15.51 -5.62
N PHE A 258 -3.82 15.35 -5.90
CA PHE A 258 -2.87 16.44 -5.89
C PHE A 258 -2.67 16.97 -7.31
N TYR A 259 -2.77 18.29 -7.48
CA TYR A 259 -2.45 18.94 -8.75
C TYR A 259 -1.31 19.95 -8.55
N ASN A 260 -0.21 19.69 -9.24
CA ASN A 260 0.97 20.54 -9.28
C ASN A 260 0.94 21.37 -10.56
N ALA A 261 0.47 22.62 -10.46
CA ALA A 261 0.20 23.45 -11.63
C ALA A 261 1.47 23.83 -12.41
N GLU A 262 2.61 23.99 -11.75
CA GLU A 262 3.88 24.38 -12.40
C GLU A 262 4.43 23.26 -13.29
N GLU A 263 4.38 22.01 -12.82
CA GLU A 263 4.82 20.83 -13.57
C GLU A 263 3.69 20.22 -14.41
N ASN A 264 2.46 20.74 -14.29
CA ASN A 264 1.24 20.18 -14.86
C ASN A 264 1.12 18.67 -14.59
N HIS A 265 1.31 18.28 -13.33
CA HIS A 265 1.28 16.89 -12.89
C HIS A 265 0.12 16.62 -11.93
N GLU A 266 -0.50 15.45 -12.08
CA GLU A 266 -1.53 14.96 -11.17
C GLU A 266 -1.09 13.64 -10.54
N SER A 267 -1.27 13.54 -9.22
CA SER A 267 -1.01 12.34 -8.45
C SER A 267 -2.13 12.09 -7.43
N VAL A 268 -2.10 10.94 -6.76
CA VAL A 268 -3.13 10.59 -5.76
C VAL A 268 -2.61 10.91 -4.36
N GLY A 269 -3.46 11.54 -3.56
CA GLY A 269 -3.29 11.64 -2.13
C GLY A 269 -4.07 10.54 -1.42
N ILE A 270 -3.44 9.86 -0.47
CA ILE A 270 -4.13 8.92 0.41
C ILE A 270 -4.00 9.35 1.87
N LYS A 271 -5.10 9.35 2.62
CA LYS A 271 -5.09 9.82 4.00
C LYS A 271 -4.10 9.02 4.84
N CYS A 272 -3.26 9.74 5.58
CA CYS A 272 -2.21 9.14 6.39
C CYS A 272 -1.87 10.05 7.58
N PRO A 273 -1.03 9.60 8.54
CA PRO A 273 -0.57 10.45 9.63
C PRO A 273 0.09 11.72 9.12
N LEU A 274 -0.12 12.82 9.84
CA LEU A 274 0.27 14.15 9.39
C LEU A 274 1.79 14.26 9.15
N GLU A 275 2.59 13.61 10.00
CA GLU A 275 4.04 13.56 9.91
C GLU A 275 4.58 12.78 8.71
N LYS A 276 3.74 11.93 8.09
CA LYS A 276 4.05 11.22 6.84
C LYS A 276 3.44 11.90 5.62
N SER A 277 2.51 12.82 5.82
CA SER A 277 1.77 13.46 4.74
C SER A 277 2.63 14.43 3.93
N TRP A 278 2.33 14.52 2.64
CA TRP A 278 3.04 15.42 1.74
C TRP A 278 2.56 16.85 1.96
N HIS A 279 3.48 17.77 2.23
CA HIS A 279 3.20 19.19 2.55
C HIS A 279 2.20 19.40 3.70
N GLU A 280 2.21 18.54 4.72
CA GLU A 280 1.31 18.63 5.89
C GLU A 280 -0.18 18.65 5.50
N THR A 281 -0.52 18.05 4.37
CA THR A 281 -1.91 18.02 3.86
C THR A 281 -2.80 17.03 4.61
N GLY A 282 -2.22 16.10 5.40
CA GLY A 282 -2.90 14.93 5.95
C GLY A 282 -3.07 13.78 4.95
N TYR A 283 -2.48 13.91 3.75
CA TYR A 283 -2.49 12.89 2.70
C TYR A 283 -1.06 12.59 2.20
N CYS A 284 -0.73 11.32 2.09
CA CYS A 284 0.53 10.81 1.56
C CYS A 284 0.48 10.76 0.04
N PHE A 285 1.62 11.04 -0.60
CA PHE A 285 1.76 11.04 -2.05
C PHE A 285 1.77 9.63 -2.63
N ILE A 286 1.01 9.38 -3.71
CA ILE A 286 1.10 8.18 -4.53
C ILE A 286 1.26 8.60 -5.99
N GLU A 287 2.41 8.23 -6.57
CA GLU A 287 2.65 8.36 -8.00
C GLU A 287 1.92 7.25 -8.78
N THR A 288 1.32 7.63 -9.91
CA THR A 288 0.55 6.71 -10.76
C THR A 288 1.17 6.50 -12.14
N SER A 289 2.04 7.39 -12.60
CA SER A 289 2.67 7.38 -13.94
C SER A 289 3.63 6.22 -14.16
N GLY A 290 4.06 5.55 -13.09
CA GLY A 290 4.90 4.35 -13.16
C GLY A 290 5.11 3.74 -11.77
N PRO A 291 5.79 2.58 -11.69
CA PRO A 291 6.10 1.91 -10.42
C PRO A 291 6.84 2.82 -9.45
N ALA A 292 6.28 3.00 -8.25
CA ALA A 292 6.78 3.93 -7.26
C ALA A 292 6.33 3.55 -5.84
N ILE A 293 7.10 3.98 -4.85
CA ILE A 293 6.79 3.73 -3.43
C ILE A 293 5.76 4.74 -2.94
N ILE A 294 4.78 4.29 -2.17
CA ILE A 294 3.85 5.19 -1.47
C ILE A 294 4.67 6.12 -0.56
N SER A 295 4.36 7.41 -0.62
CA SER A 295 5.06 8.53 0.05
C SER A 295 6.40 8.93 -0.54
N ASP A 296 6.84 8.34 -1.65
CA ASP A 296 8.01 8.83 -2.37
C ASP A 296 7.64 9.99 -3.31
N SER A 297 7.79 11.22 -2.84
CA SER A 297 7.47 12.44 -3.59
C SER A 297 8.66 13.07 -4.31
N THR A 298 9.81 12.37 -4.40
CA THR A 298 11.06 12.94 -4.98
C THR A 298 11.50 12.22 -6.25
N ILE A 299 10.53 11.59 -6.91
CA ILE A 299 10.72 10.88 -8.16
C ILE A 299 11.11 11.88 -9.24
N GLU A 300 12.04 11.46 -10.09
CA GLU A 300 12.45 12.22 -11.27
C GLU A 300 11.73 11.64 -12.49
N TYR A 301 11.05 12.51 -13.23
CA TYR A 301 10.28 12.17 -14.42
C TYR A 301 11.12 12.41 -15.67
N ALA A 302 10.56 12.01 -16.81
CA ALA A 302 11.18 12.20 -18.12
C ALA A 302 11.70 13.61 -18.37
N GLY A 303 12.97 13.68 -18.78
CA GLY A 303 13.65 14.96 -19.03
C GLY A 303 14.20 15.62 -17.76
N GLY A 304 14.35 14.86 -16.66
CA GLY A 304 14.89 15.36 -15.40
C GLY A 304 13.93 16.24 -14.60
N ILE A 305 12.64 16.18 -14.92
CA ILE A 305 11.62 16.99 -14.26
C ILE A 305 11.41 16.46 -12.83
N LYS A 306 11.30 17.38 -11.86
CA LYS A 306 10.98 17.08 -10.46
C LYS A 306 9.82 17.95 -10.05
N ILE A 307 8.91 17.39 -9.27
CA ILE A 307 7.79 18.14 -8.71
C ILE A 307 8.27 18.84 -7.45
N ASN A 308 8.31 20.18 -7.50
CA ASN A 308 8.73 21.00 -6.37
C ASN A 308 7.64 21.97 -5.92
N SER A 309 6.67 22.26 -6.79
CA SER A 309 5.55 23.14 -6.45
C SER A 309 4.68 22.55 -5.34
N LYS A 310 4.04 23.41 -4.55
CA LYS A 310 3.03 22.98 -3.58
C LYS A 310 1.75 22.56 -4.33
N PRO A 311 1.19 21.36 -4.07
CA PRO A 311 0.00 20.91 -4.79
C PRO A 311 -1.26 21.64 -4.32
N GLU A 312 -2.20 21.86 -5.24
CA GLU A 312 -3.62 21.97 -4.91
C GLU A 312 -4.12 20.60 -4.44
N THR A 313 -4.75 20.53 -3.27
CA THR A 313 -5.25 19.28 -2.70
C THR A 313 -6.77 19.21 -2.82
N MET A 314 -7.26 18.35 -3.71
CA MET A 314 -8.68 18.13 -3.94
C MET A 314 -9.15 16.89 -3.18
N ILE A 315 -9.67 17.06 -1.96
CA ILE A 315 -10.18 15.94 -1.15
C ILE A 315 -11.44 15.35 -1.81
N LEU A 316 -11.44 14.05 -2.09
CA LEU A 316 -12.52 13.31 -2.72
C LEU A 316 -13.31 12.45 -1.73
N SER A 317 -12.65 11.91 -0.71
CA SER A 317 -13.27 11.14 0.38
C SER A 317 -12.42 11.25 1.65
N GLU A 318 -13.08 11.27 2.81
CA GLU A 318 -12.37 11.33 4.10
C GLU A 318 -11.90 9.96 4.61
N GLY A 319 -12.67 8.90 4.34
CA GLY A 319 -12.39 7.47 4.57
C GLY A 319 -11.43 7.04 5.69
N LYS A 320 -10.88 5.83 5.57
CA LYS A 320 -9.86 5.31 6.49
C LYS A 320 -8.46 5.82 6.13
N SER A 321 -7.61 5.96 7.15
CA SER A 321 -6.21 6.38 7.03
C SER A 321 -5.29 5.17 6.89
N LEU A 322 -4.13 5.38 6.25
CA LEU A 322 -2.99 4.48 6.38
C LEU A 322 -2.51 4.39 7.84
N PRO A 323 -1.96 3.23 8.27
CA PRO A 323 -1.38 3.07 9.60
C PRO A 323 -0.03 3.77 9.71
N GLU A 324 0.37 4.14 10.94
CA GLU A 324 1.63 4.84 11.24
C GLU A 324 2.89 4.05 10.87
N ASN A 325 2.85 2.72 11.02
CA ASN A 325 4.01 1.85 10.90
C ASN A 325 3.96 1.06 9.59
N MET A 326 4.21 1.72 8.46
CA MET A 326 4.37 1.08 7.15
C MET A 326 5.84 1.01 6.73
N GLN A 327 6.23 -0.13 6.17
CA GLN A 327 7.57 -0.30 5.60
C GLN A 327 7.80 0.65 4.40
N GLU A 328 6.75 0.98 3.65
CA GLU A 328 6.79 1.94 2.55
C GLU A 328 7.30 3.31 2.99
N TYR A 329 6.99 3.77 4.21
CA TYR A 329 7.52 5.03 4.72
C TYR A 329 9.04 4.98 4.88
N GLU A 330 9.56 3.90 5.46
CA GLU A 330 11.00 3.70 5.62
C GLU A 330 11.73 3.51 4.29
N ASP A 331 11.11 2.76 3.37
CA ASP A 331 11.65 2.52 2.04
C ASP A 331 11.67 3.82 1.21
N ALA A 332 10.59 4.61 1.26
CA ALA A 332 10.51 5.92 0.61
C ALA A 332 11.55 6.90 1.18
N GLU A 333 11.62 7.06 2.51
CA GLU A 333 12.61 7.92 3.16
C GLU A 333 14.04 7.52 2.78
N PHE A 334 14.33 6.22 2.74
CA PHE A 334 15.63 5.72 2.28
C PHE A 334 15.90 6.12 0.82
N MET A 335 14.94 5.92 -0.09
CA MET A 335 15.11 6.25 -1.51
C MET A 335 15.26 7.76 -1.75
N MET A 336 14.47 8.59 -1.06
CA MET A 336 14.57 10.05 -1.11
C MET A 336 15.96 10.52 -0.68
N LYS A 337 16.48 9.98 0.43
CA LYS A 337 17.82 10.28 0.91
C LYS A 337 18.90 9.82 -0.07
N MET A 338 18.75 8.63 -0.66
CA MET A 338 19.67 8.11 -1.68
C MET A 338 19.74 9.06 -2.90
N ARG A 339 18.60 9.50 -3.43
CA ARG A 339 18.56 10.46 -4.55
C ARG A 339 19.16 11.81 -4.18
N SER A 340 18.87 12.31 -2.98
CA SER A 340 19.48 13.56 -2.47
C SER A 340 21.01 13.46 -2.38
N ASP A 341 21.55 12.37 -1.83
CA ASP A 341 23.00 12.16 -1.72
C ASP A 341 23.67 12.12 -3.10
N LEU A 342 23.07 11.42 -4.06
CA LEU A 342 23.56 11.34 -5.45
C LEU A 342 23.54 12.70 -6.15
N ASN A 343 22.44 13.45 -6.02
CA ASN A 343 22.29 14.78 -6.65
C ASN A 343 23.29 15.80 -6.11
N ASN A 344 23.76 15.64 -4.87
CA ASN A 344 24.77 16.49 -4.25
C ASN A 344 26.22 16.03 -4.53
N GLY A 345 26.43 15.24 -5.60
CA GLY A 345 27.76 14.74 -5.99
C GLY A 345 28.29 13.61 -5.11
N GLY A 346 27.45 13.05 -4.22
CA GLY A 346 27.78 11.90 -3.42
C GLY A 346 27.93 10.64 -4.27
N ARG A 347 28.81 9.73 -3.84
CA ARG A 347 28.93 8.39 -4.40
C ARG A 347 28.36 7.39 -3.42
N ILE A 348 27.63 6.39 -3.91
CA ILE A 348 27.19 5.26 -3.08
C ILE A 348 28.36 4.29 -2.97
N ILE A 349 29.17 4.45 -1.93
CA ILE A 349 30.37 3.62 -1.71
C ILE A 349 30.07 2.44 -0.77
N ASN A 350 29.04 2.56 0.08
CA ASN A 350 28.70 1.55 1.07
C ASN A 350 27.94 0.36 0.41
N PRO A 351 28.50 -0.87 0.41
CA PRO A 351 27.87 -2.03 -0.21
C PRO A 351 26.48 -2.36 0.35
N PHE A 352 26.25 -2.13 1.65
CA PHE A 352 24.93 -2.36 2.26
C PHE A 352 23.88 -1.37 1.75
N ARG A 353 24.26 -0.11 1.47
CA ARG A 353 23.34 0.87 0.88
C ARG A 353 22.98 0.49 -0.55
N VAL A 354 23.94 0.01 -1.34
CA VAL A 354 23.69 -0.50 -2.71
C VAL A 354 22.77 -1.70 -2.67
N TRP A 355 23.01 -2.65 -1.77
CA TRP A 355 22.16 -3.82 -1.60
C TRP A 355 20.72 -3.43 -1.24
N LYS A 356 20.52 -2.59 -0.21
CA LYS A 356 19.17 -2.13 0.20
C LYS A 356 18.47 -1.38 -0.92
N TYR A 357 19.18 -0.54 -1.67
CA TYR A 357 18.64 0.15 -2.85
C TYR A 357 18.11 -0.83 -3.90
N ASN A 358 18.90 -1.86 -4.24
CA ASN A 358 18.49 -2.87 -5.23
C ASN A 358 17.33 -3.74 -4.72
N GLU A 359 17.29 -4.08 -3.43
CA GLU A 359 16.17 -4.82 -2.83
C GLU A 359 14.87 -4.01 -2.88
N ILE A 360 14.92 -2.72 -2.54
CA ILE A 360 13.75 -1.84 -2.63
C ILE A 360 13.30 -1.73 -4.09
N ARG A 361 14.21 -1.52 -5.03
CA ARG A 361 13.86 -1.46 -6.46
C ARG A 361 13.17 -2.73 -6.93
N LYS A 362 13.71 -3.89 -6.57
CA LYS A 362 13.10 -5.19 -6.88
C LYS A 362 11.73 -5.33 -6.23
N LYS A 363 11.59 -4.95 -4.95
CA LYS A 363 10.35 -5.06 -4.17
C LYS A 363 9.18 -4.34 -4.82
N TYR A 364 9.41 -3.14 -5.36
CA TYR A 364 8.38 -2.28 -5.94
C TYR A 364 8.39 -2.26 -7.47
N ASN A 365 9.17 -3.15 -8.11
CA ASN A 365 9.38 -3.16 -9.57
C ASN A 365 9.82 -1.79 -10.15
N ILE A 366 10.69 -1.08 -9.41
CA ILE A 366 11.24 0.21 -9.83
C ILE A 366 12.45 -0.07 -10.72
N GLY A 367 12.22 -0.19 -12.03
CA GLY A 367 13.26 -0.39 -13.03
C GLY A 367 12.68 -0.69 -14.41
N GLY A 368 13.01 0.15 -15.40
CA GLY A 368 12.46 0.08 -16.77
C GLY A 368 11.79 1.39 -17.16
N SER A 369 12.25 2.01 -18.27
CA SER A 369 11.71 3.14 -19.05
C SER A 369 11.07 4.38 -18.37
N TYR A 370 10.94 4.44 -17.04
CA TYR A 370 10.43 5.59 -16.29
C TYR A 370 11.48 6.20 -15.36
N GLU A 371 12.64 5.56 -15.20
CA GLU A 371 13.89 6.29 -14.99
C GLU A 371 14.33 6.84 -16.35
N ILE A 372 13.63 7.87 -16.85
CA ILE A 372 14.11 8.67 -17.98
C ILE A 372 14.97 9.78 -17.38
N GLY A 373 16.18 9.38 -16.99
CA GLY A 373 17.36 10.21 -16.83
C GLY A 373 18.46 9.69 -17.74
#